data_AF-A0A0F9PQX2-F1
#
_entry.id   AF-A0A0F9PQX2-F1
#
_cell.length_a   1.000
_cell.length_b   1.000
_cell.length_c   1.000
_cell.angle_alpha   90.00
_cell.angle_beta   90.00
_cell.angle_gamma   90.00
#
_symmetry.space_group_name_H-M   'P 1'
#
loop_
_entity.id
_entity.type
_entity.pdbx_description
1 polymer ?
#
loop_
_entity_poly.entity_id
_entity_poly.type
_entity_poly.pdbx_seq_one_letter_code
_entity_poly.pdbx_strand_id
1 'polypeptide(L)'
;GTNTRFLSDAVTSRMYAPNGADYISIGDSAIYLNDGARARLQIDGTHTYSFSPSGSKWVDVSNSGIALQGDTQITGLYTLIGDSVNLQMKAKTVGLKSVIGWYKSDGTRIGWMGHGTGANYDLTIRNEGTGGNVQLIADSGIVYVNDYLKVSTLTGTGNDYVCVNSVGQMFRSSSGC
;
A
#
# COMPACT_ATOMS: atom_id res chain seq x y z
N GLY A 1 -39.88 -11.01 27.25
CA GLY A 1 -38.67 -11.47 26.54
C GLY A 1 -37.89 -12.35 27.49
N THR A 2 -37.45 -13.52 27.03
CA THR A 2 -36.84 -14.59 27.87
C THR A 2 -35.32 -14.63 27.84
N ASN A 3 -34.67 -13.75 27.06
CA ASN A 3 -33.22 -13.75 26.91
C ASN A 3 -32.55 -13.01 28.08
N THR A 4 -31.55 -13.65 28.68
CA THR A 4 -30.64 -13.03 29.65
C THR A 4 -29.96 -11.82 29.00
N ARG A 5 -30.22 -10.62 29.53
CA ARG A 5 -29.63 -9.38 29.01
C ARG A 5 -28.26 -9.08 29.58
N PHE A 6 -28.03 -9.49 30.83
CA PHE A 6 -26.77 -9.34 31.53
C PHE A 6 -26.37 -10.71 32.07
N LEU A 7 -25.21 -11.19 31.63
CA LEU A 7 -24.59 -12.41 32.12
C LEU A 7 -23.27 -12.00 32.77
N SER A 8 -22.98 -12.53 33.95
CA SER A 8 -21.69 -12.37 34.59
C SER A 8 -21.36 -13.68 35.31
N ASP A 9 -20.21 -14.25 34.99
CA ASP A 9 -19.68 -15.46 35.62
C ASP A 9 -18.18 -15.29 35.90
N ALA A 10 -17.52 -16.37 36.31
CA ALA A 10 -16.11 -16.34 36.70
C ALA A 10 -15.14 -16.00 35.55
N VAL A 11 -15.58 -16.05 34.28
CA VAL A 11 -14.73 -15.92 33.09
C VAL A 11 -15.17 -14.75 32.20
N THR A 12 -16.44 -14.38 32.22
CA THR A 12 -16.96 -13.31 31.34
C THR A 12 -18.10 -12.52 31.95
N SER A 13 -18.16 -11.24 31.58
CA SER A 13 -19.35 -10.40 31.72
C SER A 13 -19.83 -9.95 30.35
N ARG A 14 -21.11 -10.15 30.06
CA ARG A 14 -21.73 -9.88 28.76
C ARG A 14 -23.04 -9.12 28.88
N MET A 15 -23.26 -8.21 27.94
CA MET A 15 -24.54 -7.54 27.73
C MET A 15 -25.07 -7.88 26.33
N TYR A 16 -26.22 -8.53 26.25
CA TYR A 16 -26.83 -8.99 25.00
C TYR A 16 -27.89 -8.02 24.49
N ALA A 17 -27.95 -7.87 23.16
CA ALA A 17 -29.07 -7.25 22.48
C ALA A 17 -30.36 -8.11 22.61
N PRO A 18 -31.55 -7.54 22.39
CA PRO A 18 -32.81 -8.29 22.48
C PRO A 18 -32.90 -9.49 21.54
N ASN A 19 -32.15 -9.47 20.43
CA ASN A 19 -32.08 -10.57 19.47
C ASN A 19 -31.34 -11.81 20.01
N GLY A 20 -30.63 -11.69 21.14
CA GLY A 20 -29.90 -12.76 21.80
C GLY A 20 -28.57 -13.15 21.12
N ALA A 21 -28.20 -12.50 20.02
CA ALA A 21 -27.02 -12.81 19.23
C ALA A 21 -25.94 -11.73 19.38
N ASP A 22 -26.31 -10.45 19.29
CA ASP A 22 -25.34 -9.35 19.37
C ASP A 22 -25.01 -9.08 20.83
N TYR A 23 -23.74 -8.80 21.15
CA TYR A 23 -23.34 -8.53 22.52
C TYR A 23 -22.07 -7.70 22.64
N ILE A 24 -21.91 -7.09 23.81
CA ILE A 24 -20.62 -6.59 24.29
C ILE A 24 -20.15 -7.54 25.39
N SER A 25 -18.88 -7.94 25.37
CA SER A 25 -18.32 -8.81 26.40
C SER A 25 -16.94 -8.38 26.85
N ILE A 26 -16.68 -8.57 28.13
CA ILE A 26 -15.35 -8.52 28.74
C ILE A 26 -15.09 -9.92 29.28
N GLY A 27 -13.93 -10.49 28.97
CA GLY A 27 -13.47 -11.75 29.57
C GLY A 27 -11.98 -11.67 29.88
N ASP A 28 -11.44 -12.75 30.45
CA ASP A 28 -10.07 -12.78 30.97
C ASP A 28 -9.01 -12.38 29.95
N SER A 29 -9.20 -12.72 28.67
CA SER A 29 -8.19 -12.51 27.63
C SER A 29 -8.50 -11.36 26.68
N ALA A 30 -9.74 -10.88 26.61
CA ALA A 30 -10.15 -9.92 25.59
C ALA A 30 -11.49 -9.24 25.87
N ILE A 31 -11.68 -8.09 25.22
CA ILE A 31 -12.92 -7.33 25.13
C ILE A 31 -13.46 -7.44 23.71
N TYR A 32 -14.77 -7.63 23.56
CA TYR A 32 -15.44 -7.79 22.27
C TYR A 32 -16.71 -6.93 22.16
N LEU A 33 -16.94 -6.40 20.96
CA LEU A 33 -18.27 -6.02 20.47
C LEU A 33 -18.61 -6.99 19.33
N ASN A 34 -19.70 -7.75 19.43
CA ASN A 34 -20.07 -8.83 18.51
C ASN A 34 -21.44 -8.56 17.86
N ASP A 35 -21.56 -8.79 16.55
CA ASP A 35 -22.79 -8.65 15.76
C ASP A 35 -23.60 -9.94 15.59
N GLY A 36 -23.39 -10.91 16.49
CA GLY A 36 -24.01 -12.23 16.46
C GLY A 36 -23.33 -13.22 15.51
N ALA A 37 -22.55 -12.75 14.54
CA ALA A 37 -21.77 -13.61 13.65
C ALA A 37 -20.28 -13.58 14.00
N ARG A 38 -19.75 -12.42 14.40
CA ARG A 38 -18.32 -12.25 14.73
C ARG A 38 -18.07 -10.98 15.56
N ALA A 39 -16.84 -10.88 16.06
CA ALA A 39 -16.37 -9.63 16.63
C ALA A 39 -16.30 -8.53 15.55
N ARG A 40 -16.89 -7.37 15.86
CA ARG A 40 -16.74 -6.08 15.18
C ARG A 40 -15.52 -5.34 15.68
N LEU A 41 -15.30 -5.40 16.99
CA LEU A 41 -14.17 -4.86 17.70
C LEU A 41 -13.67 -5.95 18.64
N GLN A 42 -12.37 -6.19 18.64
CA GLN A 42 -11.69 -7.06 19.60
C GLN A 42 -10.48 -6.31 20.13
N ILE A 43 -10.29 -6.35 21.44
CA ILE A 43 -9.09 -5.83 22.11
C ILE A 43 -8.54 -6.95 22.97
N ASP A 44 -7.32 -7.37 22.70
CA ASP A 44 -6.59 -8.36 23.49
C ASP A 44 -5.22 -7.83 23.93
N GLY A 45 -4.41 -8.66 24.59
CA GLY A 45 -3.11 -8.25 25.11
C GLY A 45 -2.07 -7.84 24.05
N THR A 46 -2.36 -8.03 22.77
CA THR A 46 -1.40 -7.81 21.67
C THR A 46 -1.96 -7.02 20.49
N HIS A 47 -3.28 -7.01 20.32
CA HIS A 47 -3.94 -6.43 19.15
C HIS A 47 -5.24 -5.70 19.53
N THR A 48 -5.56 -4.69 18.75
CA THR A 48 -6.89 -4.10 18.65
C THR A 48 -7.37 -4.20 17.21
N TYR A 49 -8.45 -4.96 16.99
CA TYR A 49 -9.02 -5.22 15.68
C TYR A 49 -10.35 -4.52 15.50
N SER A 50 -10.55 -3.88 14.35
CA SER A 50 -11.87 -3.42 13.89
C SER A 50 -12.23 -4.10 12.57
N PHE A 51 -13.21 -5.01 12.58
CA PHE A 51 -13.59 -5.85 11.45
C PHE A 51 -14.78 -5.28 10.66
N SER A 52 -14.83 -5.59 9.36
CA SER A 52 -15.96 -5.27 8.46
C SER A 52 -17.15 -6.22 8.62
N PRO A 53 -18.38 -5.89 8.14
CA PRO A 53 -19.58 -6.73 8.18
C PRO A 53 -19.45 -8.11 7.53
N SER A 54 -18.42 -8.34 6.72
CA SER A 54 -18.11 -9.65 6.16
C SER A 54 -16.94 -10.36 6.86
N GLY A 55 -16.20 -9.65 7.72
CA GLY A 55 -14.95 -10.13 8.32
C GLY A 55 -13.76 -10.14 7.36
N SER A 56 -13.96 -9.78 6.09
CA SER A 56 -12.93 -9.88 5.04
C SER A 56 -11.95 -8.71 5.02
N LYS A 57 -12.27 -7.62 5.73
CA LYS A 57 -11.43 -6.43 5.84
C LYS A 57 -11.39 -5.99 7.29
N TRP A 58 -10.24 -5.53 7.77
CA TRP A 58 -10.11 -5.04 9.14
C TRP A 58 -8.94 -4.08 9.30
N VAL A 59 -8.99 -3.28 10.35
CA VAL A 59 -7.84 -2.52 10.85
C VAL A 59 -7.28 -3.29 12.04
N ASP A 60 -5.97 -3.49 12.05
CA ASP A 60 -5.22 -4.11 13.14
C ASP A 60 -4.23 -3.10 13.70
N VAL A 61 -4.34 -2.81 14.99
CA VAL A 61 -3.35 -2.04 15.74
C VAL A 61 -2.66 -3.00 16.71
N SER A 62 -1.37 -3.23 16.50
CA SER A 62 -0.57 -4.20 17.25
C SER A 62 0.71 -3.56 17.79
N ASN A 63 1.46 -4.33 18.59
CA ASN A 63 2.81 -3.97 19.00
C ASN A 63 3.79 -3.75 17.82
N SER A 64 3.45 -4.23 16.62
CA SER A 64 4.25 -4.05 15.40
C SER A 64 3.80 -2.87 14.53
N GLY A 65 2.73 -2.16 14.91
CA GLY A 65 2.18 -1.01 14.20
C GLY A 65 0.74 -1.22 13.72
N ILE A 66 0.33 -0.42 12.71
CA ILE A 66 -1.03 -0.41 12.16
C ILE A 66 -1.04 -1.09 10.79
N ALA A 67 -2.01 -1.99 10.57
CA ALA A 67 -2.26 -2.62 9.28
C ALA A 67 -3.72 -2.43 8.84
N LEU A 68 -3.90 -2.06 7.56
CA LEU A 68 -5.17 -2.15 6.86
C LEU A 68 -5.17 -3.47 6.08
N GLN A 69 -6.07 -4.39 6.42
CA GLN A 69 -6.03 -5.77 5.96
C GLN A 69 -7.20 -6.08 5.02
N GLY A 70 -6.95 -6.98 4.07
CA GLY A 70 -7.83 -7.24 2.92
C GLY A 70 -7.72 -6.16 1.84
N ASP A 71 -8.50 -6.30 0.77
CA ASP A 71 -8.53 -5.35 -0.36
C ASP A 71 -9.19 -4.03 0.05
N THR A 72 -8.46 -3.20 0.80
CA THR A 72 -8.96 -1.97 1.40
C THR A 72 -8.77 -0.79 0.46
N GLN A 73 -9.86 -0.04 0.23
CA GLN A 73 -9.83 1.23 -0.50
C GLN A 73 -9.98 2.37 0.49
N ILE A 74 -9.12 3.38 0.38
CA ILE A 74 -9.24 4.66 1.10
C ILE A 74 -9.78 5.67 0.10
N THR A 75 -10.93 6.27 0.39
CA THR A 75 -11.56 7.29 -0.46
C THR A 75 -11.44 8.68 0.19
N GLY A 76 -11.44 9.73 -0.62
CA GLY A 76 -11.21 11.10 -0.17
C GLY A 76 -9.73 11.48 -0.14
N LEU A 77 -9.41 12.56 0.58
CA LEU A 77 -8.03 13.02 0.76
C LEU A 77 -7.37 12.24 1.89
N TYR A 78 -6.17 11.72 1.65
CA TYR A 78 -5.36 11.01 2.63
C TYR A 78 -3.93 11.54 2.65
N THR A 79 -3.33 11.63 3.83
CA THR A 79 -1.95 12.07 4.04
C THR A 79 -1.28 11.16 5.06
N LEU A 80 -0.06 10.70 4.73
CA LEU A 80 0.81 9.95 5.64
C LEU A 80 2.03 10.80 5.96
N ILE A 81 2.21 11.13 7.24
CA ILE A 81 3.34 11.92 7.73
C ILE A 81 4.19 11.00 8.62
N GLY A 82 5.46 10.80 8.24
CA GLY A 82 6.44 10.11 9.07
C GLY A 82 7.20 11.10 9.95
N ASP A 83 7.43 10.75 11.22
CA ASP A 83 8.13 11.60 12.18
C ASP A 83 9.64 11.68 11.88
N SER A 84 10.30 10.55 11.58
CA SER A 84 11.74 10.51 11.28
C SER A 84 12.12 9.68 10.05
N VAL A 85 12.72 10.42 9.10
CA VAL A 85 13.64 10.07 8.01
C VAL A 85 13.10 9.36 6.76
N ASN A 86 12.16 8.40 6.75
CA ASN A 86 11.71 7.83 5.47
C ASN A 86 10.31 7.19 5.52
N LEU A 87 9.52 7.38 4.44
CA LEU A 87 8.44 6.46 4.10
C LEU A 87 9.06 5.13 3.64
N GLN A 88 8.92 4.07 4.43
CA GLN A 88 9.40 2.74 4.06
C GLN A 88 8.30 1.92 3.40
N MET A 89 8.60 1.39 2.21
CA MET A 89 7.77 0.41 1.52
C MET A 89 8.49 -0.93 1.51
N LYS A 90 7.89 -1.97 2.09
CA LYS A 90 8.47 -3.32 2.18
C LYS A 90 7.44 -4.37 1.76
N ALA A 91 7.89 -5.38 1.05
CA ALA A 91 7.04 -6.50 0.66
C ALA A 91 6.89 -7.41 1.88
N LYS A 92 5.66 -7.88 2.13
CA LYS A 92 5.39 -8.80 3.25
C LYS A 92 6.18 -10.10 3.12
N THR A 93 6.34 -10.59 1.89
CA THR A 93 7.08 -11.82 1.59
C THR A 93 8.44 -11.45 1.01
N VAL A 94 9.50 -12.04 1.56
CA VAL A 94 10.86 -11.90 1.06
C VAL A 94 10.92 -12.31 -0.42
N GLY A 95 11.56 -11.48 -1.24
CA GLY A 95 11.66 -11.71 -2.68
C GLY A 95 10.43 -11.32 -3.49
N LEU A 96 9.46 -10.61 -2.92
CA LEU A 96 8.37 -9.98 -3.68
C LEU A 96 8.58 -8.46 -3.86
N LYS A 97 7.73 -7.85 -4.70
CA LYS A 97 7.78 -6.42 -5.03
C LYS A 97 6.99 -5.58 -4.03
N SER A 98 7.47 -4.37 -3.78
CA SER A 98 6.72 -3.30 -3.10
C SER A 98 6.55 -2.16 -4.09
N VAL A 99 5.31 -1.81 -4.44
CA VAL A 99 5.03 -0.78 -5.46
C VAL A 99 3.94 0.18 -5.02
N ILE A 100 4.06 1.43 -5.44
CA ILE A 100 2.94 2.37 -5.58
C ILE A 100 2.46 2.20 -7.03
N GLY A 101 1.21 1.77 -7.21
CA GLY A 101 0.63 1.60 -8.54
C GLY A 101 -0.48 2.61 -8.79
N TRP A 102 -0.58 3.09 -10.03
CA TRP A 102 -1.70 3.88 -10.51
C TRP A 102 -2.58 3.02 -11.40
N TYR A 103 -3.88 3.12 -11.20
CA TYR A 103 -4.89 2.29 -11.84
C TYR A 103 -6.02 3.15 -12.40
N LYS A 104 -6.65 2.68 -13.47
CA LYS A 104 -7.94 3.19 -13.93
C LYS A 104 -9.05 2.75 -12.97
N SER A 105 -10.22 3.35 -13.11
CA SER A 105 -11.43 2.96 -12.36
C SER A 105 -11.86 1.51 -12.60
N ASP A 106 -11.44 0.90 -13.71
CA ASP A 106 -11.71 -0.50 -14.05
C ASP A 106 -10.70 -1.50 -13.44
N GLY A 107 -9.72 -1.01 -12.66
CA GLY A 107 -8.68 -1.86 -12.05
C GLY A 107 -7.49 -2.16 -12.97
N THR A 108 -7.44 -1.59 -14.18
CA THR A 108 -6.27 -1.72 -15.08
C THR A 108 -5.13 -0.85 -14.59
N ARG A 109 -3.94 -1.42 -14.36
CA ARG A 109 -2.74 -0.66 -13.99
C ARG A 109 -2.25 0.17 -15.18
N ILE A 110 -1.94 1.44 -14.94
CA ILE A 110 -1.42 2.39 -15.94
C ILE A 110 -0.02 2.88 -15.62
N GLY A 111 0.49 2.59 -14.44
CA GLY A 111 1.88 2.84 -14.08
C GLY A 111 2.18 2.36 -12.68
N TRP A 112 3.46 2.36 -12.33
CA TRP A 112 3.90 2.10 -10.96
C TRP A 112 5.32 2.62 -10.70
N MET A 113 5.62 2.84 -9.43
CA MET A 113 6.99 3.02 -8.93
C MET A 113 7.24 2.05 -7.77
N GLY A 114 8.45 1.49 -7.66
CA GLY A 114 8.75 0.55 -6.58
C GLY A 114 10.03 -0.28 -6.76
N HIS A 115 10.19 -1.30 -5.93
CA HIS A 115 11.36 -2.21 -5.92
C HIS A 115 10.95 -3.68 -5.86
N GLY A 116 11.80 -4.59 -6.39
CA GLY A 116 11.66 -6.06 -6.26
C GLY A 116 11.69 -6.86 -7.58
N THR A 117 11.33 -8.15 -7.53
CA THR A 117 12.12 -9.24 -8.16
C THR A 117 12.10 -9.47 -9.68
N GLY A 118 13.20 -10.13 -10.08
CA GLY A 118 13.93 -10.20 -11.36
C GLY A 118 15.44 -10.14 -11.04
N ALA A 119 16.36 -10.33 -11.99
CA ALA A 119 17.80 -10.11 -11.75
C ALA A 119 18.13 -8.62 -11.77
N ASN A 120 18.08 -7.99 -10.60
CA ASN A 120 18.43 -6.60 -10.26
C ASN A 120 17.52 -5.52 -10.87
N TYR A 121 16.58 -5.02 -10.07
CA TYR A 121 16.07 -3.67 -10.26
C TYR A 121 16.18 -2.88 -8.96
N ASP A 122 16.96 -1.80 -9.02
CA ASP A 122 16.81 -0.61 -8.17
C ASP A 122 15.42 0.02 -8.37
N LEU A 123 15.14 1.13 -7.67
CA LEU A 123 13.92 1.93 -7.84
C LEU A 123 13.54 2.05 -9.33
N THR A 124 12.41 1.46 -9.70
CA THR A 124 11.89 1.50 -11.07
C THR A 124 10.68 2.42 -11.12
N ILE A 125 10.60 3.27 -12.15
CA ILE A 125 9.43 4.09 -12.47
C ILE A 125 8.96 3.69 -13.87
N ARG A 126 7.69 3.31 -14.01
CA ARG A 126 7.14 2.81 -15.28
C ARG A 126 5.80 3.46 -15.62
N ASN A 127 5.70 3.98 -16.84
CA ASN A 127 4.42 4.26 -17.49
C ASN A 127 3.99 3.05 -18.32
N GLU A 128 2.77 2.55 -18.11
CA GLU A 128 2.17 1.43 -18.85
C GLU A 128 1.00 1.90 -19.73
N GLY A 129 0.60 3.17 -19.64
CA GLY A 129 -0.44 3.78 -20.47
C GLY A 129 0.06 4.34 -21.80
N THR A 130 -0.76 4.22 -22.85
CA THR A 130 -0.49 4.78 -24.18
C THR A 130 -0.41 6.32 -24.14
N GLY A 131 0.63 6.90 -24.74
CA GLY A 131 0.76 8.35 -24.94
C GLY A 131 1.21 9.16 -23.72
N GLY A 132 1.60 8.51 -22.61
CA GLY A 132 2.14 9.18 -21.43
C GLY A 132 3.67 9.23 -21.38
N ASN A 133 4.23 10.22 -20.68
CA ASN A 133 5.66 10.36 -20.43
C ASN A 133 6.00 10.12 -18.96
N VAL A 134 7.18 9.56 -18.67
CA VAL A 134 7.80 9.67 -17.34
C VAL A 134 8.71 10.89 -17.38
N GLN A 135 8.44 11.91 -16.55
CA GLN A 135 9.23 13.14 -16.49
C GLN A 135 9.89 13.28 -15.11
N LEU A 136 11.17 13.62 -15.11
CA LEU A 136 11.94 14.01 -13.93
C LEU A 136 12.29 15.49 -14.09
N ILE A 137 11.72 16.37 -13.27
CA ILE A 137 11.85 17.82 -13.37
C ILE A 137 12.38 18.35 -12.04
N ALA A 138 13.34 19.27 -12.09
CA ALA A 138 13.79 20.03 -10.94
C ALA A 138 13.50 21.52 -11.19
N ASP A 139 12.63 22.13 -10.38
CA ASP A 139 12.16 23.51 -10.59
C ASP A 139 13.30 24.56 -10.56
N SER A 140 14.33 24.32 -9.75
CA SER A 140 15.52 25.17 -9.65
C SER A 140 16.81 24.38 -9.40
N GLY A 141 16.81 23.09 -9.71
CA GLY A 141 17.89 22.15 -9.39
C GLY A 141 18.41 21.38 -10.60
N ILE A 142 19.40 20.52 -10.37
CA ILE A 142 19.96 19.62 -11.38
C ILE A 142 19.45 18.21 -11.10
N VAL A 143 18.93 17.53 -12.13
CA VAL A 143 18.66 16.09 -12.06
C VAL A 143 19.97 15.36 -12.35
N TYR A 144 20.56 14.75 -11.34
CA TYR A 144 21.74 13.89 -11.50
C TYR A 144 21.31 12.48 -11.88
N VAL A 145 21.73 12.02 -13.06
CA VAL A 145 21.62 10.62 -13.48
C VAL A 145 23.04 10.06 -13.59
N ASN A 146 23.49 9.35 -12.55
CA ASN A 146 24.87 8.87 -12.48
C ASN A 146 25.08 7.54 -13.22
N ASP A 147 26.32 7.38 -13.69
CA ASP A 147 27.06 6.23 -14.23
C ASP A 147 26.45 5.37 -15.36
N TYR A 148 25.13 5.20 -15.49
CA TYR A 148 24.55 4.37 -16.55
C TYR A 148 23.13 4.79 -16.98
N LEU A 149 23.01 5.92 -17.69
CA LEU A 149 21.79 6.22 -18.44
C LEU A 149 21.73 5.38 -19.72
N LYS A 150 21.03 4.25 -19.67
CA LYS A 150 20.71 3.47 -20.87
C LYS A 150 19.37 3.93 -21.45
N VAL A 151 19.40 4.83 -22.42
CA VAL A 151 18.20 5.19 -23.21
C VAL A 151 18.00 4.11 -24.27
N SER A 152 17.13 3.14 -24.02
CA SER A 152 16.71 2.18 -25.02
C SER A 152 15.26 2.43 -25.39
N THR A 153 15.00 3.05 -26.53
CA THR A 153 13.92 2.69 -27.44
C THR A 153 13.95 3.59 -28.65
N LEU A 154 14.09 2.99 -29.83
CA LEU A 154 13.54 3.60 -31.03
C LEU A 154 12.85 2.55 -31.87
N THR A 155 11.55 2.74 -32.00
CA THR A 155 10.64 2.05 -32.93
C THR A 155 10.86 2.48 -34.38
N GLY A 156 11.94 3.22 -34.66
CA GLY A 156 12.41 3.48 -36.02
C GLY A 156 13.45 2.44 -36.40
N THR A 157 13.42 1.99 -37.65
CA THR A 157 14.51 1.20 -38.25
C THR A 157 15.78 2.06 -38.31
N GLY A 158 16.65 1.97 -37.30
CA GLY A 158 17.92 2.69 -37.23
C GLY A 158 18.47 2.81 -35.80
N ASN A 159 19.79 2.93 -35.66
CA ASN A 159 20.42 3.26 -34.38
C ASN A 159 20.23 4.75 -34.12
N ASP A 160 19.55 5.12 -33.05
CA ASP A 160 19.48 6.50 -32.58
C ASP A 160 20.28 6.62 -31.29
N TYR A 161 21.27 7.50 -31.33
CA TYR A 161 22.20 7.75 -30.25
C TYR A 161 21.76 9.00 -29.51
N VAL A 162 21.86 8.96 -28.18
CA VAL A 162 21.77 10.16 -27.34
C VAL A 162 23.19 10.57 -27.00
N CYS A 163 23.65 11.64 -27.63
CA CYS A 163 25.02 12.13 -27.50
C CYS A 163 25.08 13.29 -26.52
N VAL A 164 26.21 13.44 -25.86
CA VAL A 164 26.51 14.56 -24.96
C VAL A 164 27.60 15.39 -25.61
N ASN A 165 27.35 16.67 -25.87
CA ASN A 165 28.37 17.54 -26.44
C ASN A 165 29.41 17.95 -25.39
N SER A 166 30.46 18.66 -25.81
CA SER A 166 31.54 19.13 -24.94
C SER A 166 31.08 20.07 -23.81
N VAL A 167 29.84 20.56 -23.84
CA VAL A 167 29.23 21.39 -22.79
C VAL A 167 28.15 20.66 -21.99
N GLY A 168 28.04 19.32 -22.13
CA GLY A 168 27.13 18.50 -21.33
C GLY A 168 25.67 18.50 -21.81
N GLN A 169 25.36 19.08 -22.97
CA GLN A 169 23.99 19.08 -23.52
C GLN A 169 23.71 17.77 -24.24
N MET A 170 22.56 17.18 -23.95
CA MET A 170 22.08 15.96 -24.62
C MET A 170 21.37 16.30 -25.93
N PHE A 171 21.74 15.63 -27.01
CA PHE A 171 21.10 15.76 -28.31
C PHE A 171 20.95 14.39 -28.99
N ARG A 172 19.99 14.29 -29.90
CA ARG A 172 19.72 13.07 -30.68
C ARG A 172 20.60 13.07 -31.93
N SER A 173 21.25 11.95 -32.21
CA SER A 173 22.05 11.73 -33.41
C SER A 173 21.67 10.42 -34.09
N SER A 174 21.42 10.49 -35.39
CA SER A 174 21.17 9.31 -36.22
C SER A 174 22.43 8.73 -36.86
N SER A 175 23.61 9.31 -36.57
CA SER A 175 24.90 8.95 -37.19
C SER A 175 26.02 8.64 -36.20
N GLY A 176 25.69 8.47 -34.91
CA GLY A 176 26.66 8.21 -33.84
C GLY A 176 26.97 9.43 -32.97
N CYS A 177 27.70 9.16 -31.90
CA CYS A 177 28.41 10.15 -31.09
C CYS A 177 29.91 10.01 -31.43
#